data_AF-A0A2E6ZQ49-F1
#
_entry.id   AF-A0A2E6ZQ49-F1
#
_cell.length_a   1.000
_cell.length_b   1.000
_cell.length_c   1.000
_cell.angle_alpha   90.00
_cell.angle_beta   90.00
_cell.angle_gamma   90.00
#
_symmetry.space_group_name_H-M   'P 1'
#
loop_
_entity.id
_entity.type
_entity.pdbx_description
1 polymer ?
#
loop_
_entity_poly.entity_id
_entity_poly.type
_entity_poly.pdbx_seq_one_letter_code
_entity_poly.pdbx_strand_id
1 'polypeptide(L)'
;MDLAKSADVFIQGYKPGSIAAKGFSPYDMAEIRPGIVCVEISAFSHEGPWSTRRGFDSIVQTVSGIGREGGLAKNQDGMSHLPCQALDHGTGYLGAFGAMVGILKQRREGGSWRVRLSLSQTGHWLKSLGRLDAISAPDIKECDVKDYMGQVDSPYGRISYTRPVAQLSDTPPYWTLPPSPFGSYEAKWH
;
A
#
# COMPACT_ATOMS: atom_id res chain seq x y z
N MET A 1 12.37 -13.67 14.18
CA MET A 1 11.71 -12.66 15.06
C MET A 1 12.64 -11.51 15.41
N ASP A 2 13.95 -11.58 15.18
CA ASP A 2 14.87 -10.56 15.68
C ASP A 2 14.73 -9.18 15.01
N LEU A 3 14.32 -9.13 13.74
CA LEU A 3 13.94 -7.86 13.09
C LEU A 3 12.74 -7.20 13.79
N ALA A 4 11.73 -7.98 14.17
CA ALA A 4 10.52 -7.45 14.79
C ALA A 4 10.82 -6.76 16.14
N LYS A 5 11.81 -7.25 16.90
CA LYS A 5 12.22 -6.66 18.18
C LYS A 5 12.83 -5.26 18.05
N SER A 6 13.38 -4.92 16.88
CA SER A 6 13.99 -3.61 16.61
C SER A 6 13.15 -2.74 15.68
N ALA A 7 12.00 -3.23 15.20
CA ALA A 7 11.09 -2.45 14.37
C ALA A 7 10.29 -1.45 15.19
N ASP A 8 9.98 -0.29 14.60
CA ASP A 8 8.99 0.65 15.16
C ASP A 8 7.61 0.48 14.49
N VAL A 9 7.61 0.01 13.24
CA VAL A 9 6.39 -0.22 12.45
C VAL A 9 6.42 -1.61 11.83
N PHE A 10 5.31 -2.34 11.96
CA PHE A 10 5.06 -3.59 11.27
C PHE A 10 3.87 -3.41 10.32
N ILE A 11 4.07 -3.67 9.03
CA ILE A 11 3.05 -3.50 7.99
C ILE A 11 2.75 -4.85 7.35
N GLN A 12 1.47 -5.18 7.20
CA GLN A 12 1.05 -6.42 6.56
C GLN A 12 -0.19 -6.19 5.67
N GLY A 13 -0.21 -6.88 4.52
CA GLY A 13 -1.34 -6.91 3.58
C GLY A 13 -1.77 -8.33 3.22
N TYR A 14 -1.48 -9.31 4.09
CA TYR A 14 -1.85 -10.70 3.86
C TYR A 14 -3.35 -10.89 3.99
N LYS A 15 -3.84 -12.04 3.51
CA LYS A 15 -5.21 -12.47 3.78
C LYS A 15 -5.50 -12.35 5.29
N PRO A 16 -6.63 -11.75 5.69
CA PRO A 16 -7.01 -11.62 7.10
C PRO A 16 -6.84 -12.93 7.88
N GLY A 17 -6.15 -12.86 9.01
CA GLY A 17 -5.82 -14.00 9.88
C GLY A 17 -4.60 -14.83 9.48
N SER A 18 -4.10 -14.73 8.23
CA SER A 18 -3.05 -15.62 7.74
C SER A 18 -1.71 -15.46 8.46
N ILE A 19 -1.29 -14.22 8.72
CA ILE A 19 -0.03 -13.95 9.40
C ILE A 19 -0.19 -13.98 10.93
N ALA A 20 -1.39 -13.66 11.43
CA ALA A 20 -1.74 -13.84 12.84
C ALA A 20 -1.62 -15.31 13.27
N ALA A 21 -2.07 -16.25 12.44
CA ALA A 21 -1.90 -17.69 12.68
C ALA A 21 -0.42 -18.14 12.75
N LYS A 22 0.53 -17.27 12.40
CA LYS A 22 1.98 -17.51 12.47
C LYS A 22 2.65 -16.76 13.63
N GLY A 23 1.88 -16.16 14.55
CA GLY A 23 2.40 -15.42 15.70
C GLY A 23 2.81 -13.98 15.40
N PHE A 24 2.19 -13.37 14.38
CA PHE A 24 2.39 -11.96 14.03
C PHE A 24 1.07 -11.19 14.02
N SER A 25 0.16 -11.52 14.94
CA SER A 25 -1.00 -10.67 15.19
C SER A 25 -0.53 -9.34 15.83
N PRO A 26 -1.35 -8.27 15.77
CA PRO A 26 -1.00 -7.02 16.45
C PRO A 26 -0.73 -7.18 17.95
N TYR A 27 -1.36 -8.16 18.60
CA TYR A 27 -1.12 -8.49 20.01
C TYR A 27 0.24 -9.17 20.19
N ASP A 28 0.53 -10.21 19.39
CA ASP A 28 1.84 -10.88 19.43
C ASP A 28 2.98 -9.89 19.15
N MET A 29 2.78 -8.99 18.19
CA MET A 29 3.76 -7.95 17.85
C MET A 29 3.97 -6.96 19.00
N ALA A 30 2.91 -6.61 19.74
CA ALA A 30 3.03 -5.75 20.92
C ALA A 30 3.75 -6.46 22.08
N GLU A 31 3.64 -7.77 22.21
CA GLU A 31 4.43 -8.56 23.17
C GLU A 31 5.91 -8.64 22.75
N ILE A 32 6.18 -8.88 21.47
CA ILE A 32 7.55 -8.91 20.91
C ILE A 32 8.24 -7.55 21.03
N ARG A 33 7.49 -6.47 20.78
CA ARG A 33 7.97 -5.09 20.77
C ARG A 33 6.90 -4.16 21.36
N PRO A 34 6.93 -3.92 22.68
CA PRO A 34 6.07 -2.93 23.31
C PRO A 34 6.29 -1.55 22.69
N GLY A 35 5.22 -0.87 22.31
CA GLY A 35 5.27 0.41 21.60
C GLY A 35 5.32 0.31 20.07
N ILE A 36 5.15 -0.89 19.49
CA ILE A 36 5.09 -1.03 18.02
C ILE A 36 3.82 -0.43 17.43
N VAL A 37 3.91 0.06 16.20
CA VAL A 37 2.77 0.43 15.36
C VAL A 37 2.51 -0.67 14.34
N CYS A 38 1.34 -1.30 14.39
CA CYS A 38 0.92 -2.32 13.42
C CYS A 38 -0.03 -1.71 12.38
N VAL A 39 0.34 -1.76 11.10
CA VAL A 39 -0.51 -1.36 9.98
C VAL A 39 -1.02 -2.61 9.27
N GLU A 40 -2.34 -2.72 9.14
CA GLU A 40 -3.00 -3.82 8.47
C GLU A 40 -3.83 -3.31 7.30
N ILE A 41 -3.54 -3.84 6.11
CA ILE A 41 -4.26 -3.54 4.87
C ILE A 41 -5.04 -4.78 4.46
N SER A 42 -6.31 -4.59 4.11
CA SER A 42 -7.22 -5.65 3.64
C SER A 42 -7.95 -5.23 2.37
N ALA A 43 -8.57 -6.17 1.67
CA ALA A 43 -9.36 -5.84 0.49
C ALA A 43 -10.71 -5.20 0.84
N PHE A 44 -11.45 -5.77 1.79
CA PHE A 44 -12.90 -5.52 1.95
C PHE A 44 -13.33 -4.96 3.31
N SER A 45 -12.40 -4.50 4.14
CA SER A 45 -12.58 -4.10 5.56
C SER A 45 -12.36 -5.25 6.54
N HIS A 46 -12.21 -4.91 7.81
CA HIS A 46 -12.06 -5.82 8.94
C HIS A 46 -13.42 -6.24 9.54
N GLU A 47 -14.51 -5.60 9.09
CA GLU A 47 -15.88 -5.86 9.51
C GLU A 47 -16.75 -6.19 8.30
N GLY A 48 -17.91 -6.82 8.57
CA GLY A 48 -18.88 -7.18 7.56
C GLY A 48 -18.62 -8.53 6.88
N PRO A 49 -19.50 -8.93 5.94
CA PRO A 49 -19.55 -10.29 5.41
C PRO A 49 -18.33 -10.68 4.56
N TRP A 50 -17.54 -9.71 4.12
CA TRP A 50 -16.38 -9.92 3.26
C TRP A 50 -15.04 -9.76 4.00
N SER A 51 -15.07 -9.58 5.33
CA SER A 51 -13.89 -9.32 6.15
C SER A 51 -12.81 -10.41 6.11
N THR A 52 -13.17 -11.64 5.71
CA THR A 52 -12.25 -12.78 5.60
C THR A 52 -11.83 -13.09 4.15
N ARG A 53 -12.35 -12.32 3.17
CA ARG A 53 -12.08 -12.56 1.76
C ARG A 53 -10.72 -11.99 1.36
N ARG A 54 -10.05 -12.71 0.46
CA ARG A 54 -8.89 -12.19 -0.29
C ARG A 54 -9.38 -11.25 -1.38
N GLY A 55 -8.56 -10.27 -1.73
CA GLY A 55 -8.81 -9.40 -2.86
C GLY A 55 -7.55 -8.65 -3.27
N PHE A 56 -7.59 -8.15 -4.50
CA PHE A 56 -6.64 -7.23 -5.08
C PHE A 56 -7.42 -6.03 -5.58
N ASP A 57 -6.73 -4.92 -5.85
CA ASP A 57 -7.33 -3.69 -6.36
C ASP A 57 -8.35 -3.94 -7.48
N SER A 58 -7.98 -4.67 -8.53
CA SER A 58 -8.87 -4.98 -9.66
C SER A 58 -10.17 -5.71 -9.24
N ILE A 59 -10.11 -6.59 -8.24
CA ILE A 59 -11.29 -7.28 -7.71
C ILE A 59 -12.17 -6.25 -6.97
N VAL A 60 -11.56 -5.39 -6.16
CA VAL A 60 -12.29 -4.36 -5.41
C VAL A 60 -12.92 -3.35 -6.38
N GLN A 61 -12.22 -2.91 -7.41
CA GLN A 61 -12.78 -2.05 -8.46
C GLN A 61 -13.98 -2.69 -9.16
N THR A 62 -13.89 -3.99 -9.44
CA THR A 62 -14.96 -4.77 -10.09
C THR A 62 -16.22 -4.77 -9.22
N VAL A 63 -16.10 -5.15 -7.95
CA VAL A 63 -17.27 -5.35 -7.07
C VAL A 63 -17.79 -4.05 -6.44
N SER A 64 -17.01 -2.96 -6.45
CA SER A 64 -17.43 -1.63 -5.96
C SER A 64 -18.08 -0.75 -7.04
N GLY A 65 -18.14 -1.23 -8.28
CA GLY A 65 -18.69 -0.51 -9.42
C GLY A 65 -17.74 0.49 -10.08
N ILE A 66 -16.51 0.67 -9.57
CA ILE A 66 -15.50 1.54 -10.22
C ILE A 66 -15.23 1.07 -11.65
N GLY A 67 -15.12 -0.25 -11.86
CA GLY A 67 -14.92 -0.80 -13.21
C GLY A 67 -16.06 -0.47 -14.18
N ARG A 68 -17.30 -0.48 -13.68
CA ARG A 68 -18.49 -0.14 -14.49
C ARG A 68 -18.50 1.33 -14.89
N GLU A 69 -18.15 2.21 -13.96
CA GLU A 69 -18.02 3.66 -14.20
C GLU A 69 -16.90 3.95 -15.22
N GLY A 70 -15.77 3.25 -15.13
CA GLY A 70 -14.71 3.36 -16.13
C GLY A 70 -15.14 2.91 -17.53
N GLY A 71 -16.02 1.91 -17.63
CA GLY A 71 -16.63 1.49 -18.90
C GLY A 71 -17.52 2.58 -19.51
N LEU A 72 -18.38 3.19 -18.68
CA LEU A 72 -19.22 4.33 -19.09
C LEU A 72 -18.39 5.51 -19.59
N ALA A 73 -17.33 5.88 -18.86
CA ALA A 73 -16.46 7.00 -19.22
C ALA A 73 -15.75 6.79 -20.57
N LYS A 74 -15.52 5.53 -20.98
CA LYS A 74 -14.91 5.16 -22.26
C LYS A 74 -15.92 4.86 -23.36
N ASN A 75 -17.22 5.07 -23.14
CA ASN A 75 -18.30 4.70 -24.06
C ASN A 75 -18.20 3.24 -24.55
N GLN A 76 -17.81 2.32 -23.66
CA GLN A 76 -17.73 0.89 -23.96
C GLN A 76 -18.72 0.09 -23.13
N ASP A 77 -19.18 -1.04 -23.67
CA ASP A 77 -19.94 -2.01 -22.89
C ASP A 77 -19.00 -2.77 -21.93
N GLY A 78 -19.53 -3.19 -20.78
CA GLY A 78 -18.76 -3.86 -19.73
C GLY A 78 -17.96 -2.93 -18.81
N MET A 79 -16.82 -3.43 -18.32
CA MET A 79 -16.00 -2.76 -17.30
C MET A 79 -14.64 -2.32 -17.85
N SER A 80 -14.16 -1.16 -17.41
CA SER A 80 -12.76 -0.75 -17.51
C SER A 80 -12.26 -0.40 -16.12
N HIS A 81 -11.20 -1.04 -15.66
CA HIS A 81 -10.48 -0.61 -14.47
C HIS A 81 -9.80 0.74 -14.69
N LEU A 82 -9.46 1.40 -13.59
CA LEU A 82 -8.59 2.59 -13.59
C LEU A 82 -7.24 2.23 -14.23
N PRO A 83 -6.55 3.20 -14.87
CA PRO A 83 -5.30 2.96 -15.60
C PRO A 83 -4.13 2.55 -14.68
N CYS A 84 -4.32 2.61 -13.36
CA CYS A 84 -3.37 2.16 -12.36
C CYS A 84 -4.09 1.48 -11.19
N GLN A 85 -3.32 0.85 -10.30
CA GLN A 85 -3.81 0.30 -9.03
C GLN A 85 -4.03 1.44 -8.02
N ALA A 86 -4.98 2.32 -8.32
CA ALA A 86 -5.23 3.54 -7.57
C ALA A 86 -5.65 3.25 -6.11
N LEU A 87 -6.34 2.14 -5.86
CA LEU A 87 -6.72 1.74 -4.51
C LEU A 87 -5.50 1.21 -3.76
N ASP A 88 -4.65 0.39 -4.38
CA ASP A 88 -3.41 -0.09 -3.74
C ASP A 88 -2.50 1.08 -3.36
N HIS A 89 -2.26 2.01 -4.30
CA HIS A 89 -1.45 3.21 -4.03
C HIS A 89 -2.10 4.11 -2.98
N GLY A 90 -3.38 4.43 -3.13
CA GLY A 90 -4.12 5.30 -2.20
C GLY A 90 -4.15 4.72 -0.79
N THR A 91 -4.46 3.44 -0.64
CA THR A 91 -4.45 2.75 0.66
C THR A 91 -3.03 2.66 1.23
N GLY A 92 -2.01 2.45 0.39
CA GLY A 92 -0.60 2.49 0.82
C GLY A 92 -0.19 3.84 1.41
N TYR A 93 -0.54 4.95 0.74
CA TYR A 93 -0.26 6.30 1.25
C TYR A 93 -1.01 6.59 2.56
N LEU A 94 -2.29 6.22 2.63
CA LEU A 94 -3.07 6.34 3.87
C LEU A 94 -2.49 5.45 4.99
N GLY A 95 -1.94 4.29 4.65
CA GLY A 95 -1.24 3.40 5.57
C GLY A 95 0.04 4.02 6.12
N ALA A 96 0.85 4.64 5.28
CA ALA A 96 2.04 5.39 5.69
C ALA A 96 1.66 6.58 6.60
N PHE A 97 0.62 7.34 6.23
CA PHE A 97 0.09 8.41 7.07
C PHE A 97 -0.39 7.89 8.44
N GLY A 98 -1.15 6.80 8.44
CA GLY A 98 -1.60 6.15 9.67
C GLY A 98 -0.43 5.66 10.53
N ALA A 99 0.64 5.14 9.94
CA ALA A 99 1.85 4.74 10.65
C ALA A 99 2.50 5.94 11.35
N MET A 100 2.66 7.07 10.65
CA MET A 100 3.19 8.31 11.23
C MET A 100 2.32 8.82 12.39
N VAL A 101 1.00 8.79 12.24
CA VAL A 101 0.06 9.12 13.32
C VAL A 101 0.23 8.16 14.49
N GLY A 102 0.32 6.85 14.24
CA GLY A 102 0.55 5.84 15.27
C GLY A 102 1.84 6.09 16.06
N ILE A 103 2.94 6.44 15.37
CA ILE A 103 4.20 6.80 16.01
C ILE A 103 4.02 8.05 16.89
N LEU A 104 3.35 9.08 16.37
CA LEU A 104 3.11 10.30 17.14
C LEU A 104 2.30 10.03 18.41
N LYS A 105 1.25 9.20 18.31
CA LYS A 105 0.45 8.80 19.48
C LYS A 105 1.28 7.97 20.46
N GLN A 106 2.08 7.03 19.97
CA GLN A 106 3.00 6.25 20.81
C GLN A 106 3.95 7.14 21.61
N ARG A 107 4.49 8.20 20.99
CA ARG A 107 5.41 9.13 21.65
C ARG A 107 4.74 10.01 22.71
N ARG A 108 3.45 10.32 22.54
CA ARG A 108 2.69 11.21 23.44
C ARG A 108 1.97 10.46 24.56
N GLU A 109 1.37 9.33 24.23
CA GLU A 109 0.44 8.59 25.08
C GLU A 109 1.02 7.24 25.55
N GLY A 110 2.14 6.80 24.96
CA GLY A 110 2.67 5.46 25.15
C GLY A 110 1.85 4.40 24.40
N GLY A 111 2.06 3.13 24.78
CA GLY A 111 1.33 1.98 24.25
C GLY A 111 1.68 1.61 22.80
N SER A 112 1.11 0.48 22.36
CA SER A 112 1.19 0.00 20.97
C SER A 112 -0.05 0.43 20.21
N TRP A 113 0.10 0.76 18.92
CA TRP A 113 -0.99 1.30 18.10
C TRP A 113 -1.29 0.41 16.90
N ARG A 114 -2.56 0.36 16.52
CA ARG A 114 -3.05 -0.45 15.39
C ARG A 114 -3.76 0.45 14.40
N VAL A 115 -3.31 0.41 13.14
CA VAL A 115 -3.88 1.12 12.01
C VAL A 115 -4.51 0.09 11.08
N ARG A 116 -5.78 0.27 10.73
CA ARG A 116 -6.51 -0.65 9.84
C ARG A 116 -7.06 0.11 8.65
N LEU A 117 -6.78 -0.38 7.45
CA LEU A 117 -7.29 0.17 6.21
C LEU A 117 -7.86 -0.94 5.32
N SER A 118 -8.70 -0.54 4.38
CA SER A 118 -9.07 -1.42 3.27
C SER A 118 -9.15 -0.71 1.93
N LEU A 119 -8.82 -1.47 0.88
CA LEU A 119 -8.98 -1.03 -0.51
C LEU A 119 -10.44 -0.61 -0.78
N SER A 120 -11.42 -1.35 -0.22
CA SER A 120 -12.84 -1.01 -0.35
C SER A 120 -13.22 0.32 0.28
N GLN A 121 -12.64 0.66 1.45
CA GLN A 121 -12.87 1.95 2.10
C GLN A 121 -12.18 3.08 1.34
N THR A 122 -10.97 2.85 0.83
CA THR A 122 -10.29 3.82 -0.05
C THR A 122 -11.08 4.02 -1.35
N GLY A 123 -11.62 2.97 -1.95
CA GLY A 123 -12.47 3.06 -3.14
C GLY A 123 -13.79 3.79 -2.86
N HIS A 124 -14.39 3.55 -1.69
CA HIS A 124 -15.57 4.30 -1.25
C HIS A 124 -15.25 5.79 -1.06
N TRP A 125 -14.14 6.11 -0.40
CA TRP A 125 -13.67 7.49 -0.24
C TRP A 125 -13.39 8.16 -1.59
N LEU A 126 -12.69 7.48 -2.50
CA LEU A 126 -12.44 7.96 -3.86
C LEU A 126 -13.75 8.33 -4.57
N LYS A 127 -14.77 7.46 -4.51
CA LYS A 127 -16.09 7.72 -5.11
C LYS A 127 -16.83 8.88 -4.43
N SER A 128 -16.51 9.18 -3.17
CA SER A 128 -17.13 10.30 -2.43
C SER A 128 -16.57 11.68 -2.79
N LEU A 129 -15.42 11.75 -3.48
CA LEU A 129 -14.80 13.01 -3.90
C LEU A 129 -15.55 13.73 -5.04
N GLY A 130 -16.62 13.12 -5.56
CA GLY A 130 -17.39 13.66 -6.68
C GLY A 130 -16.85 13.24 -8.04
N ARG A 131 -17.54 13.68 -9.10
CA ARG A 131 -17.19 13.41 -10.49
C ARG A 131 -16.89 14.72 -11.20
N LEU A 132 -16.00 14.65 -12.19
CA LEU A 132 -15.76 15.74 -13.13
C LEU A 132 -16.30 15.32 -14.49
N ASP A 133 -17.14 16.15 -15.09
CA ASP A 133 -17.83 15.85 -16.35
C ASP A 133 -16.93 15.98 -17.59
N ALA A 134 -15.79 16.65 -17.43
CA ALA A 134 -14.79 16.82 -18.48
C ALA A 134 -13.38 16.61 -17.90
N ILE A 135 -12.68 15.58 -18.39
CA ILE A 135 -11.24 15.42 -18.17
C ILE A 135 -10.57 15.85 -19.47
N SER A 136 -10.01 17.06 -19.47
CA SER A 136 -9.17 17.58 -20.57
C SER A 136 -7.68 17.37 -20.32
N ALA A 137 -7.32 16.58 -19.31
CA ALA A 137 -5.93 16.27 -19.00
C ALA A 137 -5.31 15.51 -20.18
N PRO A 138 -4.19 15.99 -20.74
CA PRO A 138 -3.51 15.27 -21.80
C PRO A 138 -2.95 13.94 -21.27
N ASP A 139 -2.80 12.97 -22.16
CA ASP A 139 -2.09 11.74 -21.83
C ASP A 139 -0.65 12.04 -21.42
N ILE A 140 -0.21 11.37 -20.35
CA ILE A 140 1.16 11.46 -19.85
C ILE A 140 2.07 10.73 -20.83
N LYS A 141 3.05 11.44 -21.40
CA LYS A 141 4.05 10.88 -22.33
C LYS A 141 5.24 10.34 -21.57
N GLU A 142 6.02 9.49 -22.25
CA GLU A 142 7.26 8.94 -21.69
C GLU A 142 8.26 10.05 -21.29
N CYS A 143 8.35 11.13 -22.08
CA CYS A 143 9.18 12.29 -21.76
C CYS A 143 8.77 12.99 -20.46
N ASP A 144 7.48 12.94 -20.11
CA ASP A 144 6.93 13.59 -18.92
C ASP A 144 7.29 12.81 -17.64
N VAL A 145 7.55 11.51 -17.76
CA VAL A 145 7.89 10.63 -16.63
C VAL A 145 9.37 10.33 -16.51
N LYS A 146 10.17 10.62 -17.55
CA LYS A 146 11.58 10.20 -17.64
C LYS A 146 12.42 10.61 -16.42
N ASP A 147 12.22 11.82 -15.91
CA ASP A 147 12.98 12.34 -14.75
C ASP A 147 12.60 11.65 -13.42
N TYR A 148 11.44 11.00 -13.38
CA TYR A 148 10.96 10.21 -12.25
C TYR A 148 11.34 8.72 -12.36
N MET A 149 12.01 8.32 -13.44
CA MET A 149 12.45 6.95 -13.65
C MET A 149 13.92 6.78 -13.22
N GLY A 150 14.19 5.68 -12.53
CA GLY A 150 15.53 5.20 -12.19
C GLY A 150 15.84 3.91 -12.94
N GLN A 151 17.12 3.56 -13.00
CA GLN A 151 17.57 2.28 -13.53
C GLN A 151 18.54 1.63 -12.55
N VAL A 152 18.47 0.30 -12.47
CA VAL A 152 19.36 -0.49 -11.63
C VAL A 152 19.69 -1.81 -12.30
N ASP A 153 20.94 -2.25 -12.20
CA ASP A 153 21.33 -3.58 -12.62
C ASP A 153 20.91 -4.61 -11.57
N SER A 154 20.42 -5.75 -12.04
CA SER A 154 19.89 -6.81 -11.19
C SER A 154 20.22 -8.19 -11.78
N PRO A 155 20.04 -9.27 -11.01
CA PRO A 155 20.10 -10.64 -11.56
C PRO A 155 19.11 -10.91 -12.71
N TYR A 156 18.10 -10.06 -12.91
CA TYR A 156 17.15 -10.13 -14.02
C TYR A 156 17.54 -9.23 -15.20
N GLY A 157 18.74 -8.64 -15.18
CA GLY A 157 19.20 -7.65 -16.14
C GLY A 157 18.96 -6.21 -15.66
N ARG A 158 19.05 -5.25 -16.60
CA ARG A 158 18.85 -3.83 -16.31
C ARG A 158 17.38 -3.50 -16.21
N ILE A 159 16.93 -3.12 -15.01
CA ILE A 159 15.52 -2.83 -14.70
C ILE A 159 15.31 -1.32 -14.62
N SER A 160 14.19 -0.83 -15.16
CA SER A 160 13.70 0.54 -14.94
C SER A 160 12.59 0.55 -13.89
N TYR A 161 12.59 1.55 -13.01
CA TYR A 161 11.63 1.66 -11.90
C TYR A 161 11.29 3.12 -11.60
N THR A 162 10.17 3.38 -10.92
CA THR A 162 9.80 4.73 -10.45
C THR A 162 10.62 5.10 -9.22
N ARG A 163 11.29 6.25 -9.26
CA ARG A 163 12.04 6.78 -8.11
C ARG A 163 11.06 7.17 -7.01
N PRO A 164 11.49 7.15 -5.73
CA PRO A 164 10.66 7.66 -4.65
C PRO A 164 10.20 9.10 -4.95
N VAL A 165 8.88 9.33 -4.90
CA VAL A 165 8.26 10.60 -5.29
C VAL A 165 8.63 11.72 -4.31
N ALA A 166 8.64 11.42 -3.01
CA ALA A 166 9.12 12.35 -2.00
C ALA A 166 10.65 12.42 -2.06
N GLN A 167 11.21 13.63 -2.03
CA GLN A 167 12.65 13.86 -1.90
C GLN A 167 12.84 14.68 -0.63
N LEU A 168 13.48 14.10 0.38
CA LEU A 168 13.73 14.75 1.67
C LEU A 168 15.19 15.21 1.69
N SER A 169 15.43 16.46 2.08
CA SER A 169 16.80 17.03 2.10
C SER A 169 17.73 16.29 3.05
N ASP A 170 17.20 15.91 4.22
CA ASP A 170 18.00 15.38 5.33
C ASP A 170 18.06 13.85 5.30
N THR A 171 17.05 13.22 4.68
CA THR A 171 16.94 11.77 4.52
C THR A 171 16.55 11.40 3.08
N PRO A 172 17.43 11.65 2.09
CA PRO A 172 17.12 11.35 0.70
C PRO A 172 16.77 9.87 0.53
N PRO A 173 15.59 9.54 -0.03
CA PRO A 173 15.17 8.15 -0.14
C PRO A 173 15.94 7.43 -1.25
N TYR A 174 16.34 6.21 -0.96
CA TYR A 174 17.07 5.34 -1.88
C TYR A 174 16.64 3.89 -1.72
N TRP A 175 16.93 3.07 -2.73
CA TRP A 175 16.79 1.63 -2.65
C TRP A 175 18.17 1.03 -2.45
N THR A 176 18.40 0.38 -1.31
CA THR A 176 19.72 -0.20 -0.98
C THR A 176 20.05 -1.43 -1.83
N LEU A 177 19.03 -2.20 -2.21
CA LEU A 177 19.18 -3.48 -2.89
C LEU A 177 18.35 -3.51 -4.18
N PRO A 178 18.88 -4.09 -5.27
CA PRO A 178 18.11 -4.28 -6.50
C PRO A 178 17.08 -5.41 -6.35
N PRO A 179 16.03 -5.42 -7.20
CA PRO A 179 15.13 -6.57 -7.29
C PRO A 179 15.93 -7.87 -7.50
N SER A 180 15.69 -8.87 -6.67
CA SER A 180 16.49 -10.11 -6.65
C SER A 180 15.59 -11.32 -6.35
N PRO A 181 16.00 -12.55 -6.70
CA PRO A 181 15.27 -13.76 -6.33
C PRO A 181 14.99 -13.89 -4.83
N PHE A 182 13.94 -14.61 -4.48
CA PHE A 182 13.63 -14.87 -3.08
C PHE A 182 14.79 -15.59 -2.38
N GLY A 183 15.13 -15.12 -1.17
CA GLY A 183 16.24 -15.67 -0.39
C GLY A 183 17.64 -15.17 -0.78
N SER A 184 17.77 -14.20 -1.69
CA SER A 184 19.08 -13.67 -2.11
C SER A 184 19.83 -12.93 -1.00
N TYR A 185 19.12 -12.37 -0.03
CA TYR A 185 19.70 -11.55 1.04
C TYR A 185 19.28 -12.07 2.41
N GLU A 186 20.17 -11.89 3.39
CA GLU A 186 19.87 -12.13 4.79
C GLU A 186 18.80 -11.16 5.30
N ALA A 187 17.96 -11.62 6.21
CA ALA A 187 16.96 -10.79 6.87
C ALA A 187 17.61 -9.87 7.92
N LYS A 188 18.26 -8.78 7.47
CA LYS A 188 18.86 -7.74 8.31
C LYS A 188 18.42 -6.33 7.88
N TRP A 189 18.48 -5.38 8.81
CA TRP A 189 18.32 -3.96 8.49
C TRP A 189 19.55 -3.47 7.72
N HIS A 190 19.32 -2.62 6.72
CA HIS A 190 20.34 -2.07 5.83
C HIS A 190 20.31 -0.55 5.86
#